data_AF-A0A7V0JII0-F1
#
_entry.id   AF-A0A7V0JII0-F1
#
_cell.length_a   1.000
_cell.length_b   1.000
_cell.length_c   1.000
_cell.angle_alpha   90.00
_cell.angle_beta   90.00
_cell.angle_gamma   90.00
#
_symmetry.space_group_name_H-M   'P 1'
#
loop_
_entity.id
_entity.type
_entity.pdbx_description
1 polymer ?
#
loop_
_entity_poly.entity_id
_entity_poly.type
_entity_poly.pdbx_seq_one_letter_code
_entity_poly.pdbx_strand_id
1 'polypeptide(L)'
;MPKKKLKVLFASSEVVPFAKTGGLADVAGALPKQLVQLGHDLRVVMPKYETIKETKFKLREVIRLRDIAVPLGDKVHHVSIKSAFIPDTKVQVYFMEYPDFFNRQGLYVDPQTGKDYPDNDARFMLFSRGTLEMAKILSWQPDVIHCNDWQSAVIPLYLKTLYKDDEFFRDTKTVLSIHNVGYQGNFPPSALKIGGFPEDLFYPTSPVEFYGNFSFLKAGIKFADIITTVSETYAKEIQSSPEYGNG
;
A
#
# COMPACT_ATOMS: atom_id res chain seq x y z
N MET A 1 -32.72 3.12 -0.08
CA MET A 1 -32.01 2.27 -1.05
C MET A 1 -31.01 1.41 -0.27
N PRO A 2 -30.93 0.09 -0.46
CA PRO A 2 -29.86 -0.69 0.15
C PRO A 2 -28.52 -0.17 -0.41
N LYS A 3 -27.58 0.19 0.45
CA LYS A 3 -26.24 0.62 0.03
C LYS A 3 -25.60 -0.52 -0.80
N LYS A 4 -25.09 -0.21 -1.99
CA LYS A 4 -24.38 -1.19 -2.84
C LYS A 4 -23.27 -1.85 -2.02
N LYS A 5 -23.26 -3.18 -1.95
CA LYS A 5 -22.15 -3.93 -1.36
C LYS A 5 -20.93 -3.76 -2.28
N LEU A 6 -19.81 -3.35 -1.70
CA LEU A 6 -18.54 -3.11 -2.41
C LEU A 6 -17.51 -4.12 -1.92
N LYS A 7 -16.61 -4.51 -2.82
CA LYS A 7 -15.36 -5.21 -2.53
C LYS A 7 -14.24 -4.19 -2.36
N VAL A 8 -13.65 -4.13 -1.17
CA VAL A 8 -12.60 -3.17 -0.84
C VAL A 8 -11.32 -3.91 -0.49
N LEU A 9 -10.26 -3.68 -1.27
CA LEU A 9 -8.90 -4.12 -0.96
C LEU A 9 -8.19 -3.01 -0.20
N PHE A 10 -7.90 -3.23 1.07
CA PHE A 10 -7.29 -2.23 1.95
C PHE A 10 -5.79 -2.51 2.07
N ALA A 11 -4.95 -1.74 1.38
CA ALA A 11 -3.51 -1.89 1.37
C ALA A 11 -2.88 -0.95 2.41
N SER A 12 -2.27 -1.53 3.45
CA SER A 12 -1.66 -0.78 4.54
C SER A 12 -0.38 -1.46 4.98
N SER A 13 0.68 -0.67 5.22
CA SER A 13 1.92 -1.16 5.79
C SER A 13 1.79 -1.46 7.29
N GLU A 14 0.81 -0.88 7.98
CA GLU A 14 0.58 -1.11 9.40
C GLU A 14 -0.89 -1.46 9.67
N VAL A 15 -1.11 -2.42 10.57
CA VAL A 15 -2.46 -2.91 10.93
C VAL A 15 -2.40 -3.44 12.36
N VAL A 16 -3.18 -2.87 13.28
CA VAL A 16 -3.38 -3.44 14.61
C VAL A 16 -4.24 -4.71 14.51
N PRO A 17 -3.87 -5.81 15.21
CA PRO A 17 -2.80 -5.92 16.22
C PRO A 17 -1.48 -6.52 15.72
N PHE A 18 -1.25 -6.56 14.41
CA PHE A 18 -0.12 -7.28 13.81
C PHE A 18 1.18 -6.48 13.83
N ALA A 19 1.15 -5.25 13.32
CA ALA A 19 2.31 -4.36 13.28
C ALA A 19 1.88 -2.90 13.44
N LYS A 20 2.62 -2.14 14.26
CA LYS A 20 2.31 -0.76 14.60
C LYS A 20 3.59 0.03 14.87
N THR A 21 3.66 1.21 14.27
CA THR A 21 4.62 2.28 14.53
C THR A 21 3.91 3.58 14.91
N GLY A 22 2.69 3.81 14.38
CA GLY A 22 1.91 5.02 14.67
C GLY A 22 0.39 4.82 14.60
N GLY A 23 -0.34 5.94 14.52
CA GLY A 23 -1.82 5.96 14.51
C GLY A 23 -2.46 5.36 13.25
N LEU A 24 -1.70 5.29 12.13
CA LEU A 24 -2.11 4.61 10.90
C LEU A 24 -2.59 3.17 11.19
N ALA A 25 -1.85 2.45 12.03
CA ALA A 25 -2.14 1.07 12.39
C ALA A 25 -3.52 0.90 13.06
N ASP A 26 -3.92 1.88 13.88
CA ASP A 26 -5.20 1.86 14.58
C ASP A 26 -6.36 2.03 13.61
N VAL A 27 -6.23 2.98 12.66
CA VAL A 27 -7.22 3.19 11.60
C VAL A 27 -7.32 1.95 10.71
N ALA A 28 -6.19 1.39 10.31
CA ALA A 28 -6.14 0.18 9.49
C ALA A 28 -6.67 -1.08 10.21
N GLY A 29 -6.71 -1.10 11.54
CA GLY A 29 -7.39 -2.15 12.30
C GLY A 29 -8.90 -1.91 12.48
N ALA A 30 -9.31 -0.65 12.64
CA ALA A 30 -10.68 -0.29 13.01
C ALA A 30 -11.61 -0.05 11.81
N LEU A 31 -11.16 0.70 10.79
CA LEU A 31 -11.98 1.06 9.63
C LEU A 31 -12.43 -0.18 8.83
N PRO A 32 -11.54 -1.15 8.51
CA PRO A 32 -11.92 -2.43 7.94
C PRO A 32 -13.08 -3.14 8.66
N LYS A 33 -13.02 -3.18 10.00
CA LYS A 33 -14.07 -3.79 10.84
C LYS A 33 -15.41 -3.09 10.66
N GLN A 34 -15.41 -1.76 10.65
CA GLN A 34 -16.64 -0.96 10.48
C GLN A 34 -17.25 -1.13 9.09
N LEU A 35 -16.43 -1.14 8.03
CA LEU A 35 -16.91 -1.35 6.67
C LEU A 35 -17.53 -2.73 6.46
N VAL A 36 -16.98 -3.78 7.09
CA VAL A 36 -17.62 -5.10 7.10
C VAL A 36 -18.95 -5.09 7.84
N GLN A 37 -19.07 -4.36 8.96
CA GLN A 37 -20.35 -4.20 9.68
C GLN A 37 -21.40 -3.45 8.84
N LEU A 38 -20.98 -2.55 7.97
CA LEU A 38 -21.84 -1.87 6.99
C LEU A 38 -22.21 -2.75 5.78
N GLY A 39 -21.71 -3.99 5.71
CA GLY A 39 -22.06 -5.00 4.71
C GLY A 39 -21.11 -5.10 3.52
N HIS A 40 -19.99 -4.35 3.51
CA HIS A 40 -18.97 -4.46 2.46
C HIS A 40 -18.14 -5.74 2.60
N ASP A 41 -17.61 -6.26 1.49
CA ASP A 41 -16.64 -7.36 1.48
C ASP A 41 -15.24 -6.75 1.51
N LEU A 42 -14.48 -7.00 2.57
CA LEU A 42 -13.23 -6.27 2.80
C LEU A 42 -12.09 -7.23 3.12
N ARG A 43 -10.97 -7.00 2.42
CA ARG A 43 -9.72 -7.74 2.58
C ARG A 43 -8.61 -6.74 2.83
N VAL A 44 -7.78 -7.00 3.83
CA VAL A 44 -6.60 -6.18 4.13
C VAL A 44 -5.37 -6.87 3.58
N VAL A 45 -4.42 -6.13 3.05
CA VAL A 45 -3.09 -6.63 2.65
C VAL A 45 -2.05 -5.80 3.36
N MET A 46 -1.07 -6.48 3.95
CA MET A 46 0.08 -5.85 4.60
C MET A 46 1.35 -6.68 4.39
N PRO A 47 2.55 -6.11 4.55
CA PRO A 47 3.77 -6.88 4.59
C PRO A 47 3.82 -7.82 5.81
N LYS A 48 4.42 -9.00 5.63
CA LYS A 48 4.71 -9.93 6.72
C LYS A 48 6.04 -9.52 7.37
N TYR A 49 5.97 -8.62 8.35
CA TYR A 49 7.15 -8.25 9.14
C TYR A 49 7.60 -9.36 10.08
N GLU A 50 8.89 -9.39 10.40
CA GLU A 50 9.51 -10.29 11.39
C GLU A 50 8.76 -10.29 12.73
N THR A 51 8.30 -9.11 13.15
CA THR A 51 7.64 -8.89 14.45
C THR A 51 6.27 -9.57 14.56
N ILE A 52 5.67 -10.00 13.44
CA ILE A 52 4.37 -10.67 13.41
C ILE A 52 4.52 -12.13 13.81
N LYS A 53 4.06 -12.46 15.03
CA LYS A 53 4.10 -13.82 15.57
C LYS A 53 3.05 -14.72 14.92
N GLU A 54 3.49 -15.58 14.00
CA GLU A 54 2.60 -16.47 13.22
C GLU A 54 1.72 -17.37 14.10
N THR A 55 2.29 -17.96 15.16
CA THR A 55 1.57 -18.85 16.08
C THR A 55 0.50 -18.10 16.88
N LYS A 56 0.82 -16.89 17.35
CA LYS A 56 -0.11 -16.02 18.11
C LYS A 56 -1.35 -15.69 17.27
N PHE A 57 -1.14 -15.34 16.01
CA PHE A 57 -2.19 -14.88 15.11
C PHE A 57 -2.75 -15.97 14.18
N LYS A 58 -2.27 -17.20 14.32
CA LYS A 58 -2.69 -18.38 13.54
C LYS A 58 -2.61 -18.12 12.04
N LEU A 59 -1.51 -17.53 11.58
CA LEU A 59 -1.25 -17.31 10.15
C LEU A 59 -1.23 -18.66 9.43
N ARG A 60 -1.91 -18.72 8.29
CA ARG A 60 -1.98 -19.90 7.43
C ARG A 60 -1.53 -19.55 6.03
N GLU A 61 -0.73 -20.42 5.44
CA GLU A 61 -0.37 -20.28 4.03
C GLU A 61 -1.59 -20.38 3.13
N VAL A 62 -1.63 -19.55 2.10
CA VAL A 62 -2.64 -19.64 1.06
C VAL A 62 -2.01 -20.35 -0.12
N ILE A 63 -2.35 -21.63 -0.31
CA ILE A 63 -1.66 -22.54 -1.27
C ILE A 63 -1.54 -21.94 -2.67
N ARG A 64 -2.62 -21.33 -3.19
CA ARG A 64 -2.63 -20.71 -4.52
C ARG A 64 -1.83 -19.40 -4.63
N LEU A 65 -1.36 -18.88 -3.50
CA LEU A 65 -0.59 -17.64 -3.39
C LEU A 65 0.83 -17.90 -2.86
N ARG A 66 1.36 -19.12 -3.09
CA ARG A 66 2.77 -19.41 -2.90
C ARG A 66 3.52 -19.05 -4.18
N ASP A 67 4.74 -18.55 -4.01
CA ASP A 67 5.68 -18.32 -5.12
C ASP A 67 5.12 -17.45 -6.26
N ILE A 68 4.37 -16.41 -5.90
CA ILE A 68 3.81 -15.44 -6.86
C ILE A 68 4.95 -14.63 -7.46
N ALA A 69 5.09 -14.71 -8.78
CA ALA A 69 6.00 -13.86 -9.54
C ALA A 69 5.49 -12.40 -9.57
N VAL A 70 6.27 -11.49 -8.99
CA VAL A 70 6.03 -10.05 -8.99
C VAL A 70 7.20 -9.37 -9.70
N PRO A 71 7.02 -8.92 -10.95
CA PRO A 71 8.07 -8.22 -11.68
C PRO A 71 8.34 -6.83 -11.10
N LEU A 72 9.60 -6.45 -10.91
CA LEU A 72 10.05 -5.11 -10.54
C LEU A 72 11.24 -4.75 -11.43
N GLY A 73 11.00 -3.88 -12.41
CA GLY A 73 11.98 -3.56 -13.43
C GLY A 73 12.44 -4.82 -14.15
N ASP A 74 13.76 -5.04 -14.16
CA ASP A 74 14.40 -6.17 -14.84
C ASP A 74 14.43 -7.45 -13.97
N LYS A 75 13.86 -7.44 -12.77
CA LYS A 75 13.85 -8.57 -11.83
C LYS A 75 12.45 -9.10 -11.61
N VAL A 76 12.36 -10.40 -11.34
CA VAL A 76 11.13 -11.05 -10.87
C VAL A 76 11.36 -11.50 -9.44
N HIS A 77 10.53 -11.01 -8.52
CA HIS A 77 10.57 -11.38 -7.12
C HIS A 77 9.45 -12.37 -6.85
N HIS A 78 9.76 -13.46 -6.18
CA HIS A 78 8.78 -14.47 -5.82
C HIS A 78 8.31 -14.26 -4.39
N VAL A 79 7.05 -13.87 -4.22
CA VAL A 79 6.44 -13.61 -2.90
C VAL A 79 5.46 -14.71 -2.53
N SER A 80 5.31 -14.99 -1.25
CA SER A 80 4.27 -15.89 -0.75
C SER A 80 3.30 -15.16 0.16
N ILE A 81 2.04 -15.58 0.19
CA ILE A 81 1.01 -14.94 1.00
C ILE A 81 0.52 -15.89 2.09
N LYS A 82 0.57 -15.42 3.33
CA LYS A 82 -0.14 -16.02 4.46
C LYS A 82 -1.43 -15.25 4.71
N SER A 83 -2.38 -15.84 5.41
CA SER A 83 -3.62 -15.18 5.79
C SER A 83 -4.02 -15.48 7.21
N ALA A 84 -4.73 -14.54 7.82
CA ALA A 84 -5.40 -14.68 9.10
C ALA A 84 -6.63 -13.76 9.12
N PHE A 85 -7.30 -13.67 10.27
CA PHE A 85 -8.34 -12.68 10.50
C PHE A 85 -7.86 -11.69 11.56
N ILE A 86 -8.29 -10.42 11.46
CA ILE A 86 -8.19 -9.52 12.61
C ILE A 86 -8.97 -10.17 13.77
N PRO A 87 -8.36 -10.34 14.97
CA PRO A 87 -9.01 -11.02 16.10
C PRO A 87 -10.42 -10.50 16.38
N ASP A 88 -11.34 -11.42 16.64
CA ASP A 88 -12.76 -11.14 16.95
C ASP A 88 -13.52 -10.41 15.82
N THR A 89 -13.06 -10.55 14.57
CA THR A 89 -13.73 -10.00 13.38
C THR A 89 -13.78 -11.01 12.23
N LYS A 90 -14.52 -10.64 11.16
CA LYS A 90 -14.53 -11.36 9.87
C LYS A 90 -13.60 -10.74 8.82
N VAL A 91 -12.76 -9.78 9.21
CA VAL A 91 -11.85 -9.10 8.28
C VAL A 91 -10.67 -10.01 7.98
N GLN A 92 -10.58 -10.49 6.74
CA GLN A 92 -9.44 -11.30 6.29
C GLN A 92 -8.24 -10.40 6.01
N VAL A 93 -7.08 -10.80 6.50
CA VAL A 93 -5.79 -10.13 6.27
C VAL A 93 -4.86 -11.07 5.54
N TYR A 94 -4.24 -10.55 4.48
CA TYR A 94 -3.20 -11.20 3.71
C TYR A 94 -1.84 -10.58 4.06
N PHE A 95 -0.88 -11.43 4.39
CA PHE A 95 0.46 -11.06 4.80
C PHE A 95 1.43 -11.44 3.69
N MET A 96 1.99 -10.44 3.02
CA MET A 96 2.95 -10.65 1.95
C MET A 96 4.34 -10.95 2.52
N GLU A 97 4.79 -12.18 2.32
CA GLU A 97 6.07 -12.67 2.78
C GLU A 97 7.11 -12.56 1.67
N TYR A 98 8.13 -11.76 1.96
CA TYR A 98 9.37 -11.66 1.19
C TYR A 98 10.50 -11.35 2.19
N PRO A 99 11.18 -12.40 2.72
CA PRO A 99 12.10 -12.25 3.86
C PRO A 99 13.21 -11.22 3.66
N ASP A 100 13.79 -11.11 2.46
CA ASP A 100 14.89 -10.16 2.18
C ASP A 100 14.49 -8.71 2.51
N PHE A 101 13.21 -8.38 2.40
CA PHE A 101 12.68 -7.03 2.65
C PHE A 101 12.00 -6.88 4.00
N PHE A 102 11.31 -7.90 4.50
CA PHE A 102 10.43 -7.74 5.66
C PHE A 102 10.90 -8.52 6.91
N ASN A 103 11.93 -9.35 6.79
CA ASN A 103 12.56 -10.01 7.95
C ASN A 103 13.55 -9.07 8.65
N ARG A 104 13.03 -7.97 9.21
CA ARG A 104 13.79 -6.92 9.90
C ARG A 104 13.03 -6.43 11.13
N GLN A 105 13.79 -5.87 12.08
CA GLN A 105 13.24 -5.34 13.33
C GLN A 105 12.35 -4.10 13.12
N GLY A 106 12.73 -3.21 12.19
CA GLY A 106 11.98 -2.00 11.87
C GLY A 106 11.06 -2.17 10.66
N LEU A 107 9.99 -1.36 10.60
CA LEU A 107 9.10 -1.34 9.44
C LEU A 107 9.69 -0.49 8.30
N TYR A 108 10.08 0.76 8.59
CA TYR A 108 10.62 1.72 7.60
C TYR A 108 12.02 2.21 7.97
N VAL A 109 12.27 2.33 9.27
CA VAL A 109 13.49 2.88 9.87
C VAL A 109 14.22 1.77 10.59
N ASP A 110 15.53 1.71 10.43
CA ASP A 110 16.39 0.82 11.21
C ASP A 110 16.44 1.31 12.67
N PRO A 111 15.99 0.50 13.65
CA PRO A 111 15.94 0.92 15.05
C PRO A 111 17.32 1.15 15.67
N GLN A 112 18.40 0.60 15.09
CA GLN A 112 19.76 0.81 15.58
C GLN A 112 20.35 2.13 15.09
N THR A 113 20.05 2.54 13.86
CA THR A 113 20.64 3.74 13.24
C THR A 113 19.72 4.95 13.25
N GLY A 114 18.40 4.73 13.41
CA GLY A 114 17.38 5.77 13.29
C GLY A 114 17.17 6.29 11.87
N LYS A 115 17.76 5.64 10.85
CA LYS A 115 17.64 6.02 9.44
C LYS A 115 16.67 5.11 8.69
N ASP A 116 16.04 5.65 7.65
CA ASP A 116 15.24 4.87 6.72
C ASP A 116 16.07 3.73 6.11
N TYR A 117 15.43 2.58 5.91
CA TYR A 117 16.02 1.51 5.13
C TYR A 117 16.26 1.98 3.68
N PRO A 118 17.48 1.80 3.14
CA PRO A 118 17.86 2.38 1.86
C PRO A 118 17.10 1.79 0.67
N ASP A 119 16.48 0.62 0.85
CA ASP A 119 15.70 -0.11 -0.15
C ASP A 119 14.18 0.04 0.05
N ASN A 120 13.73 1.03 0.83
CA ASN A 120 12.30 1.30 1.05
C ASN A 120 11.52 1.50 -0.26
N ASP A 121 12.16 2.04 -1.30
CA ASP A 121 11.59 2.14 -2.64
C ASP A 121 11.16 0.75 -3.16
N ALA A 122 12.11 -0.18 -3.27
CA ALA A 122 11.88 -1.53 -3.77
C ALA A 122 10.90 -2.31 -2.88
N ARG A 123 11.01 -2.15 -1.56
CA ARG A 123 10.15 -2.84 -0.57
C ARG A 123 8.68 -2.50 -0.79
N PHE A 124 8.37 -1.22 -0.89
CA PHE A 124 6.97 -0.77 -0.99
C PHE A 124 6.43 -0.79 -2.42
N MET A 125 7.29 -0.78 -3.45
CA MET A 125 6.90 -1.16 -4.81
C MET A 125 6.58 -2.65 -4.92
N LEU A 126 7.35 -3.54 -4.29
CA LEU A 126 7.06 -4.98 -4.24
C LEU A 126 5.73 -5.23 -3.56
N PHE A 127 5.50 -4.60 -2.40
CA PHE A 127 4.24 -4.68 -1.67
C PHE A 127 3.06 -4.19 -2.51
N SER A 128 3.21 -3.04 -3.17
CA SER A 128 2.16 -2.44 -3.98
C SER A 128 1.81 -3.31 -5.19
N ARG A 129 2.81 -3.76 -5.95
CA ARG A 129 2.59 -4.57 -7.14
C ARG A 129 2.16 -6.01 -6.81
N GLY A 130 2.75 -6.60 -5.77
CA GLY A 130 2.33 -7.92 -5.27
C GLY A 130 0.90 -7.92 -4.74
N THR A 131 0.40 -6.80 -4.22
CA THR A 131 -1.01 -6.64 -3.85
C THR A 131 -1.93 -6.78 -5.07
N LEU A 132 -1.54 -6.20 -6.20
CA LEU A 132 -2.28 -6.32 -7.47
C LEU A 132 -2.22 -7.76 -8.01
N GLU A 133 -1.04 -8.36 -8.08
CA GLU A 133 -0.87 -9.75 -8.54
C GLU A 133 -1.65 -10.75 -7.66
N MET A 134 -1.61 -10.55 -6.34
CA MET A 134 -2.41 -11.34 -5.40
C MET A 134 -3.91 -11.26 -5.72
N ALA A 135 -4.44 -10.06 -5.97
CA ALA A 135 -5.85 -9.88 -6.28
C ALA A 135 -6.25 -10.64 -7.56
N LYS A 136 -5.41 -10.57 -8.61
CA LYS A 136 -5.59 -11.30 -9.88
C LYS A 136 -5.63 -12.81 -9.67
N ILE A 137 -4.66 -13.38 -8.96
CA ILE A 137 -4.56 -14.83 -8.71
C ILE A 137 -5.74 -15.33 -7.84
N LEU A 138 -6.22 -14.50 -6.91
CA LEU A 138 -7.44 -14.80 -6.17
C LEU A 138 -8.71 -14.70 -7.01
N SER A 139 -8.62 -14.16 -8.23
CA SER A 139 -9.76 -13.77 -9.08
C SER A 139 -10.78 -12.93 -8.31
N TRP A 140 -10.28 -12.08 -7.41
CA TRP A 140 -11.11 -11.23 -6.56
C TRP A 140 -10.88 -9.78 -6.97
N GLN A 141 -11.64 -9.34 -7.98
CA GLN A 141 -11.59 -7.97 -8.47
C GLN A 141 -12.18 -7.02 -7.42
N PRO A 142 -11.38 -6.09 -6.85
CA PRO A 142 -11.90 -5.08 -5.95
C PRO A 142 -12.64 -4.00 -6.72
N ASP A 143 -13.76 -3.51 -6.19
CA ASP A 143 -14.39 -2.27 -6.66
C ASP A 143 -13.49 -1.08 -6.29
N VAL A 144 -12.88 -1.14 -5.10
CA VAL A 144 -12.00 -0.10 -4.57
C VAL A 144 -10.72 -0.69 -3.99
N ILE A 145 -9.57 -0.13 -4.34
CA ILE A 145 -8.32 -0.31 -3.58
C ILE A 145 -8.08 0.94 -2.74
N HIS A 146 -8.14 0.78 -1.42
CA HIS A 146 -7.82 1.82 -0.46
C HIS A 146 -6.34 1.74 -0.12
N CYS A 147 -5.57 2.71 -0.58
CA CYS A 147 -4.16 2.88 -0.34
C CYS A 147 -3.98 3.78 0.88
N ASN A 148 -3.26 3.33 1.90
CA ASN A 148 -2.86 4.15 3.03
C ASN A 148 -1.41 4.60 2.90
N ASP A 149 -1.22 5.92 2.93
CA ASP A 149 0.07 6.63 2.91
C ASP A 149 1.02 6.20 1.78
N TRP A 150 2.24 6.75 1.82
CA TRP A 150 3.24 6.61 0.78
C TRP A 150 3.61 5.14 0.47
N GLN A 151 3.49 4.23 1.44
CA GLN A 151 3.84 2.81 1.33
C GLN A 151 2.98 2.05 0.32
N SER A 152 1.78 2.53 0.06
CA SER A 152 0.86 1.96 -0.94
C SER A 152 0.44 2.98 -2.01
N ALA A 153 0.91 4.22 -1.92
CA ALA A 153 0.56 5.31 -2.81
C ALA A 153 0.99 5.12 -4.27
N VAL A 154 1.87 4.15 -4.57
CA VAL A 154 2.23 3.81 -5.96
C VAL A 154 1.26 2.83 -6.62
N ILE A 155 0.30 2.25 -5.90
CA ILE A 155 -0.73 1.38 -6.50
C ILE A 155 -1.55 2.11 -7.59
N PRO A 156 -2.08 3.34 -7.37
CA PRO A 156 -2.74 4.10 -8.43
C PRO A 156 -1.85 4.33 -9.65
N LEU A 157 -0.55 4.62 -9.44
CA LEU A 157 0.39 4.78 -10.55
C LEU A 157 0.51 3.49 -11.36
N TYR A 158 0.69 2.34 -10.71
CA TYR A 158 0.69 1.03 -11.39
C TYR A 158 -0.58 0.80 -12.21
N LEU A 159 -1.75 1.08 -11.63
CA LEU A 159 -3.04 0.91 -12.30
C LEU A 159 -3.21 1.81 -13.52
N LYS A 160 -2.70 3.05 -13.49
CA LYS A 160 -2.81 3.99 -14.62
C LYS A 160 -1.71 3.84 -15.67
N THR A 161 -0.69 3.03 -15.40
CA THR A 161 0.45 2.81 -16.29
C THR A 161 0.54 1.34 -16.71
N LEU A 162 1.19 0.50 -15.91
CA LEU A 162 1.50 -0.89 -16.25
C LEU A 162 0.28 -1.82 -16.31
N TYR A 163 -0.79 -1.49 -15.58
CA TYR A 163 -2.05 -2.26 -15.57
C TYR A 163 -3.21 -1.52 -16.24
N LYS A 164 -2.92 -0.44 -16.99
CA LYS A 164 -3.95 0.42 -17.60
C LYS A 164 -4.92 -0.36 -18.50
N ASP A 165 -4.39 -1.32 -19.24
CA ASP A 165 -5.14 -2.13 -20.21
C ASP A 165 -5.46 -3.54 -19.65
N ASP A 166 -5.23 -3.77 -18.35
CA ASP A 166 -5.58 -5.03 -17.70
C ASP A 166 -7.09 -5.09 -17.40
N GLU A 167 -7.81 -5.96 -18.11
CA GLU A 167 -9.26 -6.10 -17.97
C GLU A 167 -9.70 -6.41 -16.53
N PHE A 168 -8.84 -7.07 -15.73
CA PHE A 168 -9.15 -7.39 -14.35
C PHE A 168 -9.30 -6.14 -13.48
N PHE A 169 -8.65 -5.02 -13.80
CA PHE A 169 -8.73 -3.79 -13.01
C PHE A 169 -9.51 -2.66 -13.70
N ARG A 170 -10.10 -2.90 -14.87
CA ARG A 170 -10.80 -1.87 -15.67
C ARG A 170 -11.79 -1.02 -14.87
N ASP A 171 -12.56 -1.66 -13.99
CA ASP A 171 -13.60 -1.01 -13.19
C ASP A 171 -13.17 -0.70 -11.75
N THR A 172 -11.93 -1.05 -11.38
CA THR A 172 -11.37 -0.79 -10.05
C THR A 172 -11.05 0.70 -9.88
N LYS A 173 -11.47 1.27 -8.76
CA LYS A 173 -11.12 2.65 -8.33
C LYS A 173 -10.13 2.63 -7.19
N THR A 174 -9.42 3.73 -6.99
CA THR A 174 -8.47 3.88 -5.89
C THR A 174 -8.83 5.05 -4.99
N VAL A 175 -8.71 4.83 -3.69
CA VAL A 175 -8.75 5.88 -2.66
C VAL A 175 -7.37 5.96 -2.02
N LEU A 176 -6.80 7.15 -1.88
CA LEU A 176 -5.58 7.38 -1.10
C LEU A 176 -5.91 8.11 0.19
N SER A 177 -5.62 7.50 1.34
CA SER A 177 -5.61 8.18 2.63
C SER A 177 -4.23 8.71 2.99
N ILE A 178 -4.14 10.00 3.30
CA ILE A 178 -2.93 10.68 3.77
C ILE A 178 -3.07 10.95 5.26
N HIS A 179 -2.20 10.36 6.08
CA HIS A 179 -2.19 10.57 7.53
C HIS A 179 -1.19 11.65 7.94
N ASN A 180 -0.10 11.80 7.18
CA ASN A 180 0.85 12.88 7.38
C ASN A 180 1.59 13.19 6.07
N VAL A 181 1.34 14.36 5.51
CA VAL A 181 1.94 14.83 4.24
C VAL A 181 3.46 15.05 4.34
N GLY A 182 4.02 15.12 5.54
CA GLY A 182 5.48 15.17 5.75
C GLY A 182 6.21 13.86 5.45
N TYR A 183 5.51 12.71 5.41
CA TYR A 183 6.09 11.42 5.04
C TYR A 183 5.70 11.05 3.61
N GLN A 184 6.55 11.41 2.66
CA GLN A 184 6.20 11.37 1.22
C GLN A 184 6.74 10.16 0.46
N GLY A 185 7.70 9.42 1.04
CA GLY A 185 8.40 8.36 0.32
C GLY A 185 9.12 8.91 -0.92
N ASN A 186 10.08 9.81 -0.70
CA ASN A 186 10.87 10.41 -1.76
C ASN A 186 12.14 9.59 -1.98
N PHE A 187 12.31 9.07 -3.19
CA PHE A 187 13.41 8.17 -3.57
C PHE A 187 14.17 8.69 -4.79
N PRO A 188 15.42 8.26 -5.02
CA PRO A 188 16.16 8.67 -6.21
C PRO A 188 15.42 8.30 -7.51
N PRO A 189 15.64 9.01 -8.62
CA PRO A 189 15.00 8.71 -9.91
C PRO A 189 15.20 7.27 -10.40
N SER A 190 16.27 6.59 -9.98
CA SER A 190 16.51 5.17 -10.26
C SER A 190 15.38 4.25 -9.77
N ALA A 191 14.57 4.70 -8.80
CA ALA A 191 13.40 3.95 -8.34
C ALA A 191 12.34 3.75 -9.44
N LEU A 192 12.27 4.61 -10.48
CA LEU A 192 11.39 4.34 -11.63
C LEU A 192 11.79 3.05 -12.35
N LYS A 193 13.10 2.88 -12.60
CA LYS A 193 13.63 1.66 -13.21
C LYS A 193 13.37 0.44 -12.33
N ILE A 194 13.54 0.55 -11.01
CA ILE A 194 13.22 -0.52 -10.05
C ILE A 194 11.73 -0.88 -10.13
N GLY A 195 10.84 0.09 -10.22
CA GLY A 195 9.40 -0.16 -10.36
C GLY A 195 8.97 -0.71 -11.73
N GLY A 196 9.86 -0.63 -12.73
CA GLY A 196 9.53 -0.92 -14.13
C GLY A 196 8.62 0.13 -14.77
N PHE A 197 8.66 1.37 -14.25
CA PHE A 197 7.91 2.48 -14.81
C PHE A 197 8.62 3.08 -16.04
N PRO A 198 7.88 3.58 -17.04
CA PRO A 198 8.45 4.33 -18.14
C PRO A 198 9.27 5.54 -17.65
N GLU A 199 10.47 5.73 -18.19
CA GLU A 199 11.37 6.82 -17.78
C GLU A 199 10.82 8.21 -18.16
N ASP A 200 9.97 8.30 -19.18
CA ASP A 200 9.34 9.53 -19.65
C ASP A 200 8.29 10.10 -18.66
N LEU A 201 7.91 9.32 -17.64
CA LEU A 201 7.12 9.84 -16.52
C LEU A 201 7.92 10.82 -15.67
N PHE A 202 9.25 10.74 -15.67
CA PHE A 202 10.11 11.56 -14.82
C PHE A 202 10.69 12.76 -15.56
N TYR A 203 10.08 13.91 -15.34
CA TYR A 203 10.57 15.21 -15.78
C TYR A 203 10.26 16.27 -14.71
N PRO A 204 10.93 17.45 -14.74
CA PRO A 204 10.66 18.50 -13.78
C PRO A 204 9.17 18.84 -13.71
N THR A 205 8.61 18.89 -12.50
CA THR A 205 7.18 19.14 -12.20
C THR A 205 6.20 18.05 -12.63
N SER A 206 6.68 16.92 -13.14
CA SER A 206 5.84 15.77 -13.52
C SER A 206 4.97 15.27 -12.35
N PRO A 207 3.94 14.46 -12.63
CA PRO A 207 3.10 13.86 -11.60
C PRO A 207 3.84 13.02 -10.54
N VAL A 208 5.06 12.57 -10.84
CA VAL A 208 5.85 11.66 -9.99
C VAL A 208 7.10 12.33 -9.39
N GLU A 209 7.62 13.39 -10.01
CA GLU A 209 8.85 14.07 -9.56
C GLU A 209 8.57 15.09 -8.45
N PHE A 210 9.39 15.12 -7.40
CA PHE A 210 9.33 16.10 -6.32
C PHE A 210 10.74 16.45 -5.83
N TYR A 211 11.17 17.70 -6.06
CA TYR A 211 12.50 18.21 -5.72
C TYR A 211 13.66 17.29 -6.15
N GLY A 212 13.62 16.80 -7.39
CA GLY A 212 14.61 15.92 -8.00
C GLY A 212 14.46 14.44 -7.66
N ASN A 213 13.46 14.07 -6.84
CA ASN A 213 13.21 12.69 -6.41
C ASN A 213 11.91 12.14 -6.99
N PHE A 214 11.79 10.82 -7.08
CA PHE A 214 10.51 10.15 -7.31
C PHE A 214 9.75 10.07 -5.99
N SER A 215 8.61 10.77 -5.90
CA SER A 215 7.76 10.80 -4.71
C SER A 215 6.57 9.86 -4.85
N PHE A 216 6.52 8.85 -3.97
CA PHE A 216 5.42 7.90 -3.96
C PHE A 216 4.10 8.58 -3.59
N LEU A 217 4.11 9.46 -2.58
CA LEU A 217 2.92 10.18 -2.17
C LEU A 217 2.42 11.14 -3.25
N LYS A 218 3.32 11.89 -3.92
CA LYS A 218 2.93 12.78 -5.02
C LYS A 218 2.28 11.98 -6.16
N ALA A 219 2.88 10.86 -6.54
CA ALA A 219 2.31 9.96 -7.54
C ALA A 219 0.91 9.49 -7.12
N GLY A 220 0.75 9.02 -5.88
CA GLY A 220 -0.56 8.63 -5.36
C GLY A 220 -1.60 9.76 -5.41
N ILE A 221 -1.24 10.97 -4.99
CA ILE A 221 -2.09 12.16 -5.06
C ILE A 221 -2.52 12.44 -6.51
N LYS A 222 -1.62 12.29 -7.48
CA LYS A 222 -1.91 12.61 -8.88
C LYS A 222 -2.71 11.54 -9.62
N PHE A 223 -2.57 10.27 -9.25
CA PHE A 223 -3.17 9.15 -9.97
C PHE A 223 -4.37 8.50 -9.26
N ALA A 224 -4.59 8.76 -7.97
CA ALA A 224 -5.76 8.25 -7.25
C ALA A 224 -7.06 8.93 -7.69
N ASP A 225 -8.16 8.17 -7.77
CA ASP A 225 -9.48 8.71 -8.11
C ASP A 225 -10.06 9.58 -6.98
N ILE A 226 -9.75 9.28 -5.72
CA ILE A 226 -10.16 10.04 -4.54
C ILE A 226 -9.01 10.14 -3.53
N ILE A 227 -8.86 11.30 -2.90
CA ILE A 227 -7.94 11.54 -1.80
C ILE A 227 -8.77 11.81 -0.54
N THR A 228 -8.38 11.19 0.57
CA THR A 228 -8.92 11.44 1.90
C THR A 228 -7.80 11.74 2.89
N THR A 229 -8.12 12.43 3.97
CA THR A 229 -7.17 12.72 5.06
C THR A 229 -7.81 12.41 6.41
N VAL A 230 -7.03 12.52 7.49
CA VAL A 230 -7.47 12.16 8.85
C VAL A 230 -8.54 13.08 9.44
N SER A 231 -8.73 14.30 8.92
CA SER A 231 -9.79 15.21 9.35
C SER A 231 -10.03 16.35 8.36
N GLU A 232 -11.21 16.98 8.44
CA GLU A 232 -11.52 18.18 7.63
C GLU A 232 -10.58 19.35 7.94
N THR A 233 -10.19 19.52 9.20
CA THR A 233 -9.23 20.55 9.61
C THR A 233 -7.87 20.29 8.97
N TYR A 234 -7.36 19.06 9.07
CA TYR A 234 -6.08 18.70 8.49
C TYR A 234 -6.10 18.83 6.96
N ALA A 235 -7.21 18.47 6.31
CA ALA A 235 -7.38 18.69 4.88
C ALA A 235 -7.22 20.18 4.49
N LYS A 236 -7.77 21.11 5.30
CA LYS A 236 -7.63 22.55 5.07
C LYS A 236 -6.21 23.04 5.37
N GLU A 237 -5.60 22.54 6.44
CA GLU A 237 -4.25 22.92 6.87
C GLU A 237 -3.22 22.63 5.77
N ILE A 238 -3.18 21.40 5.24
CA ILE A 238 -2.21 21.01 4.20
C ILE A 238 -2.40 21.73 2.86
N GLN A 239 -3.50 22.44 2.67
CA GLN A 239 -3.78 23.26 1.48
C GLN A 239 -3.54 24.76 1.73
N SER A 240 -3.26 25.17 2.97
CA SER A 240 -3.20 26.58 3.37
C SER A 240 -1.89 27.28 3.00
N SER A 241 -0.78 26.55 2.94
CA SER A 241 0.53 27.07 2.55
C SER A 241 1.48 25.95 2.10
N PRO A 242 2.58 26.27 1.37
CA PRO A 242 3.62 25.29 1.05
C PRO A 242 4.26 24.64 2.27
N GLU A 243 4.37 25.38 3.40
CA GLU A 243 4.92 24.86 4.64
C GLU A 243 4.04 23.75 5.22
N TYR A 244 2.73 23.99 5.35
CA TYR A 244 1.80 22.98 5.86
C TYR A 244 1.58 21.83 4.86
N GLY A 245 1.63 22.13 3.56
CA GLY A 245 1.55 21.13 2.50
C GLY A 245 2.81 20.29 2.33
N ASN A 246 3.92 20.66 2.99
CA ASN A 246 5.25 20.06 2.80
C ASN A 246 5.67 20.05 1.32
N GLY A 247 5.37 21.14 0.60
CA GLY A 247 5.60 21.25 -0.85
C GLY A 247 4.96 22.45 -1.50
#